data_AF-A0A7Z9WFV3-F1
#
_entry.id   AF-A0A7Z9WFV3-F1
#
_cell.length_a   1.000
_cell.length_b   1.000
_cell.length_c   1.000
_cell.angle_alpha   90.00
_cell.angle_beta   90.00
_cell.angle_gamma   90.00
#
_symmetry.space_group_name_H-M   'P 1'
#
loop_
_entity.id
_entity.type
_entity.pdbx_description
1 polymer ?
#
loop_
_entity_poly.entity_id
_entity_poly.type
_entity_poly.pdbx_seq_one_letter_code
_entity_poly.pdbx_strand_id
1 'polypeptide(L)'
;MPVLHIIRQVDGRVQYYPSTTNEYIFTNEWSGPYYGYLNVIETFKKTDRPIRLKPINVYYHFFSGSKLASLQALKQVYHWVMDQEIFPIYTSEYIDVVDGFLSGRIFRLQGGGWRLTDYGACTTVRFDAEGRYPDLKKSRNIVGYGYLNGSLYVFLGSKKESIIYLTNSPPKVPFIKRSTGRIEEFEMNGQKIYLKYRGFSKGEVVIGNVQKGRRYRVEMTDEKGPMVLSLKSTANGELVIRNIHNGDTSLTPFFRKRHRN
;
A
#
# COMPACT_ATOMS: atom_id res chain seq x y z
N MET A 1 -14.50 17.41 12.87
CA MET A 1 -13.06 17.11 13.06
C MET A 1 -12.30 17.87 11.99
N PRO A 2 -11.33 18.74 12.35
CA PRO A 2 -10.49 19.38 11.33
C PRO A 2 -9.69 18.30 10.60
N VAL A 3 -9.79 18.29 9.27
CA VAL A 3 -8.98 17.41 8.43
C VAL A 3 -7.55 17.93 8.50
N LEU A 4 -6.66 17.21 9.20
CA LEU A 4 -5.25 17.61 9.27
C LEU A 4 -4.66 17.67 7.85
N HIS A 5 -3.98 18.75 7.49
CA HIS A 5 -3.31 18.82 6.19
C HIS A 5 -2.18 17.77 6.16
N ILE A 6 -1.84 17.24 4.99
CA ILE A 6 -0.71 16.29 4.86
C ILE A 6 0.63 17.04 4.95
N ILE A 7 0.66 18.28 4.45
CA ILE A 7 1.81 19.16 4.44
C ILE A 7 1.40 20.63 4.57
N ARG A 8 2.38 21.49 4.86
CA ARG A 8 2.32 22.93 4.64
C ARG A 8 3.68 23.42 4.11
N GLN A 9 3.67 24.32 3.13
CA GLN A 9 4.88 25.01 2.68
C GLN A 9 5.04 26.32 3.47
N VAL A 10 6.21 26.54 4.07
CA VAL A 10 6.55 27.74 4.85
C VAL A 10 8.01 28.10 4.57
N ASP A 11 8.29 29.34 4.16
CA ASP A 11 9.64 29.87 3.91
C ASP A 11 10.53 28.96 3.04
N GLY A 12 9.95 28.43 1.95
CA GLY A 12 10.66 27.53 1.03
C GLY A 12 10.93 26.13 1.59
N ARG A 13 10.37 25.78 2.75
CA ARG A 13 10.47 24.46 3.37
C ARG A 13 9.13 23.75 3.37
N VAL A 14 9.18 22.41 3.39
CA VAL A 14 8.00 21.56 3.55
C VAL A 14 7.92 21.11 5.00
N GLN A 15 6.82 21.44 5.66
CA GLN A 15 6.46 20.89 6.96
C GLN A 15 5.51 19.71 6.74
N TYR A 16 5.93 18.52 7.17
CA TYR A 16 5.13 17.30 7.10
C TYR A 16 4.28 17.15 8.35
N TYR A 17 3.05 16.70 8.17
CA TYR A 17 2.14 16.41 9.28
C TYR A 17 1.80 14.92 9.34
N PRO A 18 1.48 14.40 10.55
CA PRO A 18 0.96 13.05 10.67
C PRO A 18 -0.37 12.94 9.92
N SER A 19 -0.65 11.80 9.27
CA SER A 19 -1.89 11.69 8.50
C SER A 19 -3.16 11.68 9.37
N THR A 20 -3.02 11.29 10.65
CA THR A 20 -4.10 11.17 11.64
C THR A 20 -3.63 11.66 13.02
N THR A 21 -4.57 12.04 13.90
CA THR A 21 -4.29 12.46 15.28
C THR A 21 -4.03 11.26 16.20
N ASN A 22 -3.38 11.52 17.34
CA ASN A 22 -3.08 10.52 18.36
C ASN A 22 -4.21 10.32 19.38
N GLU A 23 -4.02 9.37 20.29
CA GLU A 23 -4.95 8.99 21.35
C GLU A 23 -5.23 10.10 22.38
N TYR A 24 -4.30 11.04 22.57
CA TYR A 24 -4.43 12.10 23.56
C TYR A 24 -5.69 12.95 23.32
N ILE A 25 -5.96 13.28 22.06
CA ILE A 25 -7.16 14.02 21.67
C ILE A 25 -8.43 13.18 21.88
N PHE A 26 -8.37 11.88 21.59
CA PHE A 26 -9.53 10.99 21.77
C PHE A 26 -9.85 10.67 23.22
N THR A 27 -8.94 10.98 24.15
CA THR A 27 -9.08 10.70 25.58
C THR A 27 -9.22 11.98 26.40
N ASN A 28 -9.66 13.09 25.78
CA ASN A 28 -9.80 14.41 26.40
C ASN A 28 -8.54 14.81 27.16
N GLU A 29 -7.40 14.84 26.48
CA GLU A 29 -6.12 15.20 27.08
C GLU A 29 -5.70 14.25 28.22
N TRP A 30 -6.03 12.96 28.06
CA TRP A 30 -5.81 11.92 29.06
C TRP A 30 -6.65 12.03 30.36
N SER A 31 -7.74 12.82 30.34
CA SER A 31 -8.75 12.85 31.42
C SER A 31 -9.82 11.76 31.29
N GLY A 32 -9.82 11.03 30.17
CA GLY A 32 -10.73 9.92 29.88
C GLY A 32 -11.96 10.34 29.06
N PRO A 33 -12.75 9.38 28.54
CA PRO A 33 -12.63 7.94 28.77
C PRO A 33 -11.38 7.35 28.11
N TYR A 34 -10.63 6.52 28.85
CA TYR A 34 -9.35 5.95 28.39
C TYR A 34 -9.47 4.98 27.21
N TYR A 35 -10.67 4.55 26.83
CA TYR A 35 -10.92 3.75 25.64
C TYR A 35 -11.21 4.59 24.38
N GLY A 36 -11.23 5.92 24.49
CA GLY A 36 -11.70 6.82 23.43
C GLY A 36 -10.95 6.68 22.10
N TYR A 37 -9.70 6.18 22.11
CA TYR A 37 -8.92 5.96 20.88
C TYR A 37 -9.57 5.00 19.89
N LEU A 38 -10.52 4.15 20.32
CA LEU A 38 -11.33 3.33 19.40
C LEU A 38 -12.02 4.16 18.30
N ASN A 39 -12.35 5.42 18.58
CA ASN A 39 -13.00 6.33 17.64
C ASN A 39 -12.10 6.70 16.44
N VAL A 40 -10.79 6.43 16.49
CA VAL A 40 -9.90 6.63 15.33
C VAL A 40 -10.29 5.74 14.14
N ILE A 41 -10.90 4.57 14.39
CA ILE A 41 -11.38 3.65 13.34
C ILE A 41 -12.41 4.35 12.45
N GLU A 42 -13.28 5.16 13.04
CA GLU A 42 -14.27 5.92 12.28
C GLU A 42 -13.61 6.98 11.39
N THR A 43 -12.51 7.58 11.86
CA THR A 43 -11.68 8.48 11.04
C THR A 43 -11.11 7.72 9.85
N PHE A 44 -10.50 6.56 10.08
CA PHE A 44 -9.93 5.73 8.99
C PHE A 44 -10.98 5.35 7.94
N LYS A 45 -12.17 4.92 8.36
CA LYS A 45 -13.28 4.60 7.45
C LYS A 45 -13.72 5.81 6.61
N LYS A 46 -13.89 6.97 7.25
CA LYS A 46 -14.32 8.21 6.59
C LYS A 46 -13.26 8.81 5.67
N THR A 47 -11.99 8.54 5.91
CA THR A 47 -10.90 8.98 5.02
C THR A 47 -10.57 7.98 3.92
N ASP A 48 -11.12 6.77 3.98
CA ASP A 48 -10.96 5.76 2.93
C ASP A 48 -12.06 5.84 1.87
N ARG A 49 -13.31 6.16 2.26
CA ARG A 49 -14.49 6.17 1.38
C ARG A 49 -15.25 7.50 1.44
N PRO A 50 -15.90 7.92 0.33
CA PRO A 50 -15.97 7.25 -0.98
C PRO A 50 -14.71 7.48 -1.83
N ILE A 51 -13.81 8.36 -1.40
CA ILE A 51 -12.52 8.61 -2.05
C ILE A 51 -11.46 8.46 -0.98
N ARG A 52 -10.38 7.75 -1.28
CA ARG A 52 -9.26 7.63 -0.34
C ARG A 52 -8.50 8.95 -0.30
N LEU A 53 -8.57 9.63 0.84
CA LEU A 53 -7.97 10.93 1.09
C LEU A 53 -6.68 10.83 1.89
N LYS A 54 -6.59 9.87 2.83
CA LYS A 54 -5.48 9.78 3.77
C LYS A 54 -5.08 8.33 4.05
N PRO A 55 -3.78 8.06 4.29
CA PRO A 55 -3.34 6.78 4.77
C PRO A 55 -3.70 6.58 6.25
N ILE A 56 -3.79 5.32 6.66
CA ILE A 56 -3.90 4.94 8.08
C ILE A 56 -2.59 5.30 8.79
N ASN A 57 -2.70 5.95 9.95
CA ASN A 57 -1.57 6.18 10.86
C ASN A 57 -2.03 5.88 12.29
N VAL A 58 -1.46 4.84 12.90
CA VAL A 58 -1.71 4.47 14.30
C VAL A 58 -0.72 5.23 15.17
N TYR A 59 -1.09 6.45 15.54
CA TYR A 59 -0.24 7.35 16.32
C TYR A 59 -0.65 7.32 17.80
N TYR A 60 0.27 6.95 18.69
CA TYR A 60 0.05 6.92 20.14
C TYR A 60 1.34 7.14 20.92
N HIS A 61 1.23 7.32 22.23
CA HIS A 61 2.29 7.50 23.21
C HIS A 61 2.38 6.31 24.18
N PHE A 62 3.53 6.14 24.83
CA PHE A 62 3.76 5.03 25.78
C PHE A 62 2.78 5.02 26.96
N PHE A 63 2.27 6.18 27.40
CA PHE A 63 1.29 6.23 28.48
C PHE A 63 -0.01 5.49 28.14
N SER A 64 -0.29 5.21 26.86
CA SER A 64 -1.40 4.34 26.44
C SER A 64 -1.38 2.97 27.14
N GLY A 65 -0.20 2.49 27.55
CA GLY A 65 -0.04 1.24 28.31
C GLY A 65 -0.38 1.35 29.79
N SER A 66 -0.47 2.56 30.36
CA SER A 66 -0.66 2.77 31.81
C SER A 66 -2.09 2.51 32.29
N LYS A 67 -3.07 2.44 31.38
CA LYS A 67 -4.47 2.13 31.68
C LYS A 67 -4.92 0.93 30.86
N LEU A 68 -5.49 -0.08 31.51
CA LEU A 68 -5.95 -1.30 30.84
C LEU A 68 -6.93 -1.00 29.71
N ALA A 69 -7.88 -0.08 29.92
CA ALA A 69 -8.85 0.32 28.89
C ALA A 69 -8.17 0.91 27.63
N SER A 70 -7.15 1.76 27.81
CA SER A 70 -6.39 2.34 26.69
C SER A 70 -5.56 1.29 25.95
N LEU A 71 -4.90 0.40 26.69
CA LEU A 71 -4.15 -0.70 26.09
C LEU A 71 -5.07 -1.63 25.28
N GLN A 72 -6.27 -1.94 25.77
CA GLN A 72 -7.23 -2.75 25.03
C GLN A 72 -7.78 -2.02 23.81
N ALA A 73 -8.04 -0.71 23.91
CA ALA A 73 -8.43 0.10 22.76
C ALA A 73 -7.35 0.07 21.67
N LEU A 74 -6.08 0.28 22.03
CA LEU A 74 -4.95 0.24 21.09
C LEU A 74 -4.84 -1.12 20.39
N LYS A 75 -4.99 -2.24 21.12
CA LYS A 75 -5.00 -3.59 20.52
C LYS A 75 -6.12 -3.77 19.51
N GLN A 76 -7.32 -3.29 19.82
CA GLN A 76 -8.46 -3.37 18.91
C GLN A 76 -8.23 -2.54 17.64
N VAL A 77 -7.65 -1.34 17.77
CA VAL A 77 -7.24 -0.52 16.62
C VAL A 77 -6.23 -1.28 15.76
N TYR A 78 -5.20 -1.88 16.36
CA TYR A 78 -4.22 -2.69 15.62
C TYR A 78 -4.85 -3.88 14.91
N HIS A 79 -5.71 -4.66 15.57
CA HIS A 79 -6.41 -5.77 14.92
C HIS A 79 -7.22 -5.27 13.72
N TRP A 80 -8.00 -4.21 13.90
CA TRP A 80 -8.77 -3.62 12.80
C TRP A 80 -7.89 -3.20 11.63
N VAL A 81 -6.75 -2.53 11.89
CA VAL A 81 -5.81 -2.08 10.85
C VAL A 81 -5.19 -3.26 10.12
N MET A 82 -4.78 -4.32 10.84
CA MET A 82 -4.14 -5.49 10.25
C MET A 82 -5.10 -6.36 9.43
N ASP A 83 -6.41 -6.23 9.63
CA ASP A 83 -7.45 -6.86 8.80
C ASP A 83 -7.72 -6.09 7.49
N GLN A 84 -7.18 -4.87 7.34
CA GLN A 84 -7.35 -4.06 6.13
C GLN A 84 -6.33 -4.45 5.04
N GLU A 85 -6.67 -4.16 3.79
CA GLU A 85 -5.74 -4.30 2.66
C GLU A 85 -4.77 -3.11 2.64
N ILE A 86 -3.68 -3.22 3.40
CA ILE A 86 -2.68 -2.16 3.60
C ILE A 86 -1.32 -2.53 3.04
N PHE A 87 -0.56 -1.48 2.71
CA PHE A 87 0.88 -1.51 2.45
C PHE A 87 1.55 -0.73 3.59
N PRO A 88 1.99 -1.40 4.68
CA PRO A 88 2.72 -0.76 5.76
C PRO A 88 4.05 -0.21 5.24
N ILE A 89 4.42 0.99 5.68
CA ILE A 89 5.69 1.66 5.37
C ILE A 89 6.20 2.39 6.60
N TYR A 90 7.50 2.69 6.65
CA TYR A 90 8.03 3.61 7.66
C TYR A 90 7.59 5.05 7.40
N THR A 91 7.59 5.85 8.46
CA THR A 91 7.33 7.30 8.36
C THR A 91 8.33 8.01 7.43
N SER A 92 9.59 7.58 7.41
CA SER A 92 10.59 8.11 6.47
C SER A 92 10.22 7.84 5.01
N GLU A 93 9.74 6.64 4.70
CA GLU A 93 9.30 6.29 3.35
C GLU A 93 8.01 7.02 2.97
N TYR A 94 7.13 7.29 3.93
CA TYR A 94 5.98 8.15 3.70
C TYR A 94 6.40 9.58 3.32
N ILE A 95 7.43 10.12 3.96
CA ILE A 95 8.01 11.42 3.59
C ILE A 95 8.53 11.37 2.14
N ASP A 96 9.26 10.33 1.75
CA ASP A 96 9.75 10.16 0.37
C ASP A 96 8.58 10.09 -0.65
N VAL A 97 7.45 9.48 -0.28
CA VAL A 97 6.24 9.43 -1.11
C VAL A 97 5.63 10.83 -1.25
N VAL A 98 5.54 11.60 -0.16
CA VAL A 98 5.05 12.98 -0.19
C VAL A 98 5.95 13.86 -1.05
N ASP A 99 7.27 13.72 -0.94
CA ASP A 99 8.23 14.45 -1.76
C ASP A 99 8.07 14.11 -3.24
N GLY A 100 7.94 12.82 -3.56
CA GLY A 100 7.66 12.36 -4.90
C GLY A 100 6.35 12.91 -5.47
N PHE A 101 5.31 13.04 -4.63
CA PHE A 101 4.05 13.67 -5.02
C PHE A 101 4.24 15.16 -5.33
N LEU A 102 5.03 15.87 -4.53
CA LEU A 102 5.29 17.30 -4.69
C LEU A 102 6.17 17.62 -5.91
N SER A 103 7.17 16.78 -6.20
CA SER A 103 8.08 16.98 -7.33
C SER A 103 7.53 16.42 -8.65
N GLY A 104 6.57 15.50 -8.58
CA GLY A 104 6.01 14.79 -9.72
C GLY A 104 5.41 15.73 -10.77
N ARG A 105 5.71 15.45 -12.04
CA ARG A 105 5.19 16.21 -13.18
C ARG A 105 4.38 15.31 -14.09
N ILE A 106 3.27 15.83 -14.58
CA ILE A 106 2.37 15.10 -15.48
C ILE A 106 2.19 15.93 -16.75
N PHE A 107 2.48 15.32 -17.90
CA PHE A 107 2.32 15.92 -19.21
C PHE A 107 1.31 15.13 -20.03
N ARG A 108 0.44 15.82 -20.76
CA ARG A 108 -0.43 15.19 -21.76
C ARG A 108 0.38 14.87 -23.01
N LEU A 109 0.20 13.66 -23.53
CA LEU A 109 0.78 13.21 -24.79
C LEU A 109 -0.27 13.24 -25.90
N GLN A 110 0.20 13.37 -27.14
CA GLN A 110 -0.65 13.18 -28.32
C GLN A 110 -1.26 11.76 -28.31
N GLY A 111 -2.51 11.64 -28.77
CA GLY A 111 -3.22 10.34 -28.75
C GLY A 111 -3.74 9.93 -27.36
N GLY A 112 -3.89 10.89 -26.44
CA GLY A 112 -4.62 10.71 -25.18
C GLY A 112 -3.82 10.05 -24.05
N GLY A 113 -2.49 9.99 -24.15
CA GLY A 113 -1.62 9.44 -23.11
C GLY A 113 -1.20 10.47 -22.06
N TRP A 114 -0.52 9.98 -21.04
CA TRP A 114 0.13 10.78 -20.00
C TRP A 114 1.59 10.36 -19.84
N ARG A 115 2.49 11.32 -19.73
CA ARG A 115 3.88 11.12 -19.33
C ARG A 115 4.06 11.64 -17.91
N LEU A 116 4.67 10.84 -17.05
CA LEU A 116 4.97 11.19 -15.68
C LEU A 116 6.47 11.14 -15.45
N THR A 117 7.01 12.18 -14.83
CA THR A 117 8.43 12.28 -14.45
C THR A 117 8.55 12.77 -13.02
N ASP A 118 9.74 12.61 -12.44
CA ASP A 118 10.12 13.21 -11.16
C ASP A 118 9.21 12.82 -9.98
N TYR A 119 8.47 11.71 -10.09
CA TYR A 119 7.52 11.25 -9.06
C TYR A 119 8.18 10.52 -7.88
N GLY A 120 9.52 10.38 -7.88
CA GLY A 120 10.28 9.80 -6.77
C GLY A 120 9.69 8.49 -6.24
N ALA A 121 9.35 8.44 -4.95
CA ALA A 121 8.75 7.26 -4.34
C ALA A 121 7.22 7.16 -4.50
N CYS A 122 6.55 8.19 -5.05
CA CYS A 122 5.11 8.18 -5.34
C CYS A 122 4.80 7.35 -6.61
N THR A 123 4.91 6.04 -6.50
CA THR A 123 4.80 5.10 -7.63
C THR A 123 3.38 4.62 -7.91
N THR A 124 2.36 5.42 -7.59
CA THR A 124 0.96 5.12 -7.92
C THR A 124 0.23 6.35 -8.41
N VAL A 125 -0.48 6.23 -9.52
CA VAL A 125 -1.29 7.30 -10.11
C VAL A 125 -2.75 6.92 -10.02
N ARG A 126 -3.60 7.85 -9.58
CA ARG A 126 -5.04 7.66 -9.48
C ARG A 126 -5.76 8.38 -10.63
N PHE A 127 -6.70 7.69 -11.26
CA PHE A 127 -7.68 8.26 -12.19
C PHE A 127 -9.06 8.12 -11.57
N ASP A 128 -9.72 9.24 -11.32
CA ASP A 128 -11.04 9.27 -10.70
C ASP A 128 -12.15 8.95 -11.69
N ALA A 129 -13.15 8.17 -11.24
CA ALA A 129 -14.28 7.73 -12.06
C ALA A 129 -13.87 7.08 -13.40
N GLU A 130 -12.76 6.36 -13.41
CA GLU A 130 -12.19 5.75 -14.61
C GLU A 130 -12.51 4.25 -14.65
N GLY A 131 -13.25 3.82 -15.67
CA GLY A 131 -13.63 2.41 -15.89
C GLY A 131 -12.76 1.67 -16.90
N ARG A 132 -11.83 2.37 -17.56
CA ARG A 132 -10.90 1.79 -18.53
C ARG A 132 -9.67 1.20 -17.86
N TYR A 133 -8.98 0.32 -18.59
CA TYR A 133 -7.77 -0.34 -18.14
C TYR A 133 -6.51 0.36 -18.67
N PRO A 134 -5.37 0.25 -17.98
CA PRO A 134 -4.09 0.57 -18.58
C PRO A 134 -3.81 -0.32 -19.80
N ASP A 135 -3.50 0.30 -20.93
CA ASP A 135 -2.96 -0.42 -22.09
C ASP A 135 -1.51 -0.79 -21.80
N LEU A 136 -1.29 -1.95 -21.19
CA LEU A 136 0.05 -2.41 -20.79
C LEU A 136 0.99 -2.68 -21.98
N LYS A 137 0.47 -2.77 -23.22
CA LYS A 137 1.33 -2.93 -24.41
C LYS A 137 1.85 -1.59 -24.90
N LYS A 138 1.02 -0.54 -24.84
CA LYS A 138 1.37 0.82 -25.28
C LYS A 138 2.02 1.65 -24.18
N SER A 139 1.70 1.36 -22.92
CA SER A 139 2.27 2.02 -21.73
C SER A 139 3.70 1.56 -21.47
N ARG A 140 4.47 2.40 -20.77
CA ARG A 140 5.86 2.12 -20.39
C ARG A 140 6.05 2.32 -18.90
N ASN A 141 6.84 1.42 -18.29
CA ASN A 141 7.14 1.43 -16.86
C ASN A 141 5.88 1.33 -15.97
N ILE A 142 4.95 0.46 -16.34
CA ILE A 142 3.74 0.15 -15.55
C ILE A 142 3.81 -1.32 -15.14
N VAL A 143 3.77 -1.59 -13.84
CA VAL A 143 3.86 -2.97 -13.30
C VAL A 143 2.48 -3.58 -13.04
N GLY A 144 1.45 -2.74 -12.90
CA GLY A 144 0.11 -3.23 -12.67
C GLY A 144 -0.91 -2.15 -12.36
N TYR A 145 -2.07 -2.57 -11.86
CA TYR A 145 -3.16 -1.68 -11.50
C TYR A 145 -4.19 -2.38 -10.60
N GLY A 146 -5.04 -1.59 -9.97
CA GLY A 146 -6.22 -2.04 -9.24
C GLY A 146 -7.34 -1.00 -9.31
N TYR A 147 -8.56 -1.43 -9.03
CA TYR A 147 -9.70 -0.53 -8.84
C TYR A 147 -10.06 -0.47 -7.38
N LEU A 148 -10.31 0.74 -6.88
CA LEU A 148 -10.77 0.95 -5.52
C LEU A 148 -11.69 2.17 -5.49
N ASN A 149 -12.86 2.00 -4.88
CA ASN A 149 -13.86 3.06 -4.69
C ASN A 149 -14.22 3.82 -5.98
N GLY A 150 -14.31 3.12 -7.12
CA GLY A 150 -14.65 3.72 -8.41
C GLY A 150 -13.50 4.45 -9.11
N SER A 151 -12.29 4.45 -8.55
CA SER A 151 -11.08 5.00 -9.17
C SER A 151 -10.13 3.89 -9.63
N LEU A 152 -9.43 4.15 -10.72
CA LEU A 152 -8.33 3.33 -11.21
C LEU A 152 -7.03 3.78 -10.54
N TYR A 153 -6.29 2.84 -9.97
CA TYR A 153 -4.94 3.04 -9.43
C TYR A 153 -3.96 2.30 -10.32
N VAL A 154 -3.04 3.02 -10.96
CA VAL A 154 -2.00 2.48 -11.83
C VAL A 154 -0.68 2.43 -11.07
N PHE A 155 -0.06 1.27 -10.99
CA PHE A 155 1.20 1.04 -10.29
C PHE A 155 2.38 1.24 -11.25
N LEU A 156 3.21 2.22 -10.94
CA LEU A 156 4.39 2.58 -11.73
C LEU A 156 5.56 1.65 -11.38
N GLY A 157 6.43 1.40 -12.36
CA GLY A 157 7.70 0.68 -12.14
C GLY A 157 8.81 1.60 -11.62
N SER A 158 9.99 1.03 -11.42
CA SER A 158 11.14 1.67 -10.78
C SER A 158 11.93 2.68 -11.64
N LYS A 159 11.57 2.86 -12.92
CA LYS A 159 12.23 3.87 -13.77
C LYS A 159 11.81 5.30 -13.34
N LYS A 160 12.58 6.29 -13.77
CA LYS A 160 12.33 7.74 -13.49
C LYS A 160 11.16 8.34 -14.29
N GLU A 161 10.73 7.64 -15.32
CA GLU A 161 9.67 8.07 -16.22
C GLU A 161 8.69 6.93 -16.45
N SER A 162 7.40 7.28 -16.47
CA SER A 162 6.31 6.39 -16.84
C SER A 162 5.43 7.00 -17.91
N ILE A 163 4.91 6.17 -18.81
CA ILE A 163 3.95 6.58 -19.82
C ILE A 163 2.71 5.71 -19.69
N ILE A 164 1.55 6.34 -19.56
CA ILE A 164 0.26 5.67 -19.39
C ILE A 164 -0.61 5.96 -20.61
N TYR A 165 -1.17 4.90 -21.18
CA TYR A 165 -2.32 4.97 -22.08
C TYR A 165 -3.44 4.11 -21.52
N LEU A 166 -4.68 4.52 -21.74
CA LEU A 166 -5.86 3.78 -21.29
C LEU A 166 -6.60 3.17 -22.48
N THR A 167 -7.27 2.06 -22.25
CA THR A 167 -8.04 1.30 -23.24
C THR A 167 -9.28 0.67 -22.62
N ASN A 168 -10.33 0.46 -23.42
CA ASN A 168 -11.54 -0.23 -22.97
C ASN A 168 -11.35 -1.75 -22.84
N SER A 169 -10.24 -2.30 -23.34
CA SER A 169 -9.98 -3.74 -23.32
C SER A 169 -9.17 -4.14 -22.08
N PRO A 170 -9.56 -5.18 -21.34
CA PRO A 170 -8.77 -5.67 -20.22
C PRO A 170 -7.40 -6.18 -20.70
N PRO A 171 -6.32 -6.04 -19.89
CA PRO A 171 -5.00 -6.51 -20.27
C PRO A 171 -4.98 -8.02 -20.52
N LYS A 172 -4.33 -8.43 -21.61
CA LYS A 172 -4.11 -9.84 -21.99
C LYS A 172 -2.75 -10.38 -21.56
N VAL A 173 -1.95 -9.56 -20.88
CA VAL A 173 -0.66 -9.93 -20.30
C VAL A 173 -0.76 -9.97 -18.78
N PRO A 174 0.11 -10.73 -18.09
CA PRO A 174 0.17 -10.69 -16.64
C PRO A 174 0.53 -9.31 -16.08
N PHE A 175 0.07 -9.01 -14.87
CA PHE A 175 0.34 -7.74 -14.19
C PHE A 175 0.23 -7.88 -12.67
N ILE A 176 0.83 -6.97 -11.91
CA ILE A 176 0.63 -6.89 -10.45
C ILE A 176 -0.79 -6.37 -10.18
N LYS A 177 -1.67 -7.25 -9.70
CA LYS A 177 -3.04 -6.90 -9.30
C LYS A 177 -3.06 -6.28 -7.91
N ARG A 178 -2.20 -6.77 -7.01
CA ARG A 178 -2.12 -6.34 -5.61
C ARG A 178 -0.74 -6.61 -5.03
N SER A 179 -0.30 -5.75 -4.12
CA SER A 179 0.84 -6.03 -3.23
C SER A 179 0.68 -5.34 -1.88
N THR A 180 1.14 -5.99 -0.82
CA THR A 180 1.25 -5.42 0.54
C THR A 180 2.63 -4.81 0.81
N GLY A 181 3.47 -4.69 -0.23
CA GLY A 181 4.83 -4.16 -0.14
C GLY A 181 5.26 -3.54 -1.46
N ARG A 182 6.49 -3.02 -1.49
CA ARG A 182 7.07 -2.42 -2.68
C ARG A 182 7.53 -3.51 -3.64
N ILE A 183 7.13 -3.37 -4.89
CA ILE A 183 7.69 -4.12 -6.00
C ILE A 183 8.78 -3.26 -6.63
N GLU A 184 10.04 -3.64 -6.44
CA GLU A 184 11.19 -2.90 -6.98
C GLU A 184 11.51 -3.36 -8.40
N GLU A 185 11.33 -4.65 -8.66
CA GLU A 185 11.52 -5.28 -9.97
C GLU A 185 10.43 -6.34 -10.18
N PHE A 186 9.90 -6.40 -11.40
CA PHE A 186 8.93 -7.39 -11.81
C PHE A 186 9.11 -7.70 -13.28
N GLU A 187 9.48 -8.94 -13.58
CA GLU A 187 9.63 -9.43 -14.95
C GLU A 187 9.02 -10.83 -15.08
N MET A 188 8.50 -11.12 -16.27
CA MET A 188 7.96 -12.43 -16.59
C MET A 188 8.49 -12.91 -17.94
N ASN A 189 9.02 -14.13 -17.95
CA ASN A 189 9.44 -14.83 -19.17
C ASN A 189 8.80 -16.22 -19.19
N GLY A 190 7.68 -16.34 -19.93
CA GLY A 190 6.88 -17.56 -19.97
C GLY A 190 6.34 -17.94 -18.59
N GLN A 191 6.82 -19.05 -18.04
CA GLN A 191 6.46 -19.52 -16.70
C GLN A 191 7.48 -19.14 -15.61
N LYS A 192 8.52 -18.36 -15.93
CA LYS A 192 9.46 -17.81 -14.95
C LYS A 192 9.06 -16.39 -14.59
N ILE A 193 9.06 -16.08 -13.30
CA ILE A 193 8.76 -14.76 -12.75
C ILE A 193 9.95 -14.32 -11.92
N TYR A 194 10.45 -13.12 -12.17
CA TYR A 194 11.46 -12.46 -11.37
C TYR A 194 10.79 -11.33 -10.59
N LEU A 195 11.01 -11.31 -9.28
CA LEU A 195 10.37 -10.35 -8.39
C LEU A 195 11.35 -9.86 -7.33
N LYS A 196 11.57 -8.55 -7.23
CA LYS A 196 12.24 -7.95 -6.09
C LYS A 196 11.23 -7.24 -5.23
N TYR A 197 11.11 -7.65 -3.97
CA TYR A 197 10.04 -7.23 -3.10
C TYR A 197 10.59 -6.73 -1.76
N ARG A 198 10.02 -5.65 -1.24
CA ARG A 198 10.38 -5.07 0.06
C ARG A 198 9.12 -4.69 0.84
N GLY A 199 8.95 -5.19 2.06
CA GLY A 199 7.82 -4.85 2.92
C GLY A 199 8.17 -5.03 4.40
N PHE A 200 7.16 -4.92 5.28
CA PHE A 200 7.36 -4.98 6.75
C PHE A 200 6.44 -5.96 7.48
N SER A 201 5.58 -6.68 6.77
CA SER A 201 4.61 -7.60 7.34
C SER A 201 4.63 -8.92 6.59
N LYS A 202 3.71 -9.85 6.89
CA LYS A 202 3.52 -11.05 6.06
C LYS A 202 3.14 -10.61 4.66
N GLY A 203 4.11 -10.61 3.75
CA GLY A 203 3.94 -10.05 2.43
C GLY A 203 3.02 -10.92 1.57
N GLU A 204 2.18 -10.26 0.79
CA GLU A 204 1.40 -10.88 -0.28
C GLU A 204 1.59 -10.09 -1.58
N VAL A 205 1.76 -10.83 -2.68
CA VAL A 205 1.72 -10.32 -4.04
C VAL A 205 0.75 -11.16 -4.86
N VAL A 206 -0.17 -10.50 -5.56
CA VAL A 206 -1.12 -11.13 -6.46
C VAL A 206 -0.81 -10.69 -7.89
N ILE A 207 -0.49 -11.66 -8.74
CA ILE A 207 -0.29 -11.45 -10.17
C ILE A 207 -1.56 -11.88 -10.89
N GLY A 208 -2.19 -10.94 -11.59
CA GLY A 208 -3.40 -11.17 -12.36
C GLY A 208 -3.09 -11.63 -13.78
N ASN A 209 -4.09 -12.27 -14.40
CA ASN A 209 -4.09 -12.65 -15.82
C ASN A 209 -2.92 -13.55 -16.24
N VAL A 210 -2.57 -14.52 -15.38
CA VAL A 210 -1.70 -15.65 -15.72
C VAL A 210 -2.51 -16.82 -16.29
N GLN A 211 -1.87 -17.77 -16.97
CA GLN A 211 -2.54 -18.96 -17.51
C GLN A 211 -3.13 -19.78 -16.35
N LYS A 212 -4.40 -20.17 -16.46
CA LYS A 212 -5.16 -20.88 -15.42
C LYS A 212 -4.59 -22.28 -15.15
N GLY A 213 -4.45 -22.65 -13.88
CA GLY A 213 -3.97 -23.97 -13.46
C GLY A 213 -2.52 -24.30 -13.85
N ARG A 214 -1.76 -23.33 -14.38
CA ARG A 214 -0.38 -23.49 -14.81
C ARG A 214 0.57 -23.33 -13.62
N ARG A 215 1.69 -24.07 -13.62
CA ARG A 215 2.76 -23.88 -12.64
C ARG A 215 3.74 -22.81 -13.12
N TYR A 216 4.17 -21.98 -12.19
CA TYR A 216 5.14 -20.91 -12.38
C TYR A 216 6.29 -21.09 -11.41
N ARG A 217 7.51 -20.83 -11.90
CA ARG A 217 8.71 -20.71 -11.08
C ARG A 217 8.91 -19.23 -10.76
N VAL A 218 8.80 -18.88 -9.49
CA VAL A 218 8.99 -17.51 -9.00
C VAL A 218 10.36 -17.43 -8.34
N GLU A 219 11.25 -16.64 -8.93
CA GLU A 219 12.53 -16.27 -8.36
C GLU A 219 12.35 -14.89 -7.74
N MET A 220 12.48 -14.83 -6.42
CA MET A 220 12.19 -13.62 -5.66
C MET A 220 13.35 -13.26 -4.77
N THR A 221 13.62 -11.98 -4.60
CA THR A 221 14.54 -11.47 -3.58
C THR A 221 13.77 -10.59 -2.61
N ASP A 222 13.88 -10.89 -1.32
CA ASP A 222 13.41 -10.03 -0.22
C ASP A 222 14.57 -9.60 0.68
N GLU A 223 14.29 -8.98 1.82
CA GLU A 223 15.31 -8.53 2.77
C GLU A 223 16.17 -9.65 3.38
N LYS A 224 15.69 -10.90 3.39
CA LYS A 224 16.44 -12.06 3.85
C LYS A 224 17.28 -12.70 2.76
N GLY A 225 17.06 -12.32 1.50
CA GLY A 225 17.83 -12.78 0.35
C GLY A 225 16.96 -13.45 -0.71
N PRO A 226 17.59 -14.15 -1.67
CA PRO A 226 16.90 -14.80 -2.77
C PRO A 226 16.19 -16.08 -2.33
N MET A 227 15.03 -16.35 -2.94
CA MET A 227 14.29 -17.60 -2.80
C MET A 227 13.61 -17.99 -4.11
N VAL A 228 13.32 -19.28 -4.26
CA VAL A 228 12.63 -19.83 -5.42
C VAL A 228 11.40 -20.59 -4.98
N LEU A 229 10.25 -20.23 -5.55
CA LEU A 229 8.96 -20.85 -5.27
C LEU A 229 8.40 -21.50 -6.53
N SER A 230 7.72 -22.64 -6.37
CA SER A 230 6.94 -23.28 -7.44
C SER A 230 5.46 -23.18 -7.08
N LEU A 231 4.74 -22.30 -7.77
CA LEU A 231 3.36 -21.96 -7.44
C LEU A 231 2.42 -22.32 -8.59
N LYS A 232 1.24 -22.82 -8.27
CA LYS A 232 0.18 -23.10 -9.26
C LYS A 232 -0.80 -21.93 -9.25
N SER A 233 -1.14 -21.42 -10.43
CA SER A 233 -2.16 -20.38 -10.56
C SER A 233 -3.56 -20.91 -10.26
N THR A 234 -4.43 -20.01 -9.81
CA THR A 234 -5.83 -20.29 -9.49
C THR A 234 -6.65 -20.51 -10.76
N ALA A 235 -7.88 -21.03 -10.60
CA ALA A 235 -8.84 -21.16 -11.70
C ALA A 235 -9.25 -19.80 -12.31
N ASN A 236 -9.06 -18.71 -11.55
CA ASN A 236 -9.35 -17.34 -11.99
C ASN A 236 -8.18 -16.70 -12.75
N GLY A 237 -7.07 -17.41 -12.94
CA GLY A 237 -5.89 -16.87 -13.63
C GLY A 237 -5.09 -15.91 -12.76
N GLU A 238 -5.00 -16.21 -11.47
CA GLU A 238 -4.17 -15.45 -10.51
C GLU A 238 -3.04 -16.32 -9.97
N LEU A 239 -1.87 -15.73 -9.78
CA LEU A 239 -0.79 -16.34 -9.00
C LEU A 239 -0.66 -15.57 -7.69
N VAL A 240 -0.79 -16.26 -6.56
CA VAL A 240 -0.71 -15.63 -5.24
C VAL A 240 0.54 -16.10 -4.54
N ILE A 241 1.41 -15.14 -4.22
CA ILE A 241 2.62 -15.33 -3.43
C ILE A 241 2.30 -14.83 -2.03
N ARG A 242 2.39 -15.69 -1.01
CA ARG A 242 2.04 -15.38 0.39
C ARG A 242 3.22 -15.62 1.31
N ASN A 243 3.13 -15.03 2.51
CA ASN A 243 4.11 -15.18 3.57
C ASN A 243 5.52 -14.78 3.11
N ILE A 244 5.61 -13.79 2.21
CA ILE A 244 6.90 -13.23 1.79
C ILE A 244 7.55 -12.64 3.06
N HIS A 245 8.76 -13.09 3.35
CA HIS A 245 9.45 -12.71 4.58
C HIS A 245 9.93 -11.26 4.46
N ASN A 246 9.81 -10.51 5.55
CA ASN A 246 10.13 -9.08 5.57
C ASN A 246 10.66 -8.69 6.93
N GLY A 247 11.93 -8.31 6.98
CA GLY A 247 12.60 -7.81 8.18
C GLY A 247 12.48 -8.70 9.41
N ASP A 248 13.11 -8.29 10.48
CA ASP A 248 12.96 -8.92 11.79
C ASP A 248 11.67 -8.43 12.46
N THR A 249 10.53 -8.54 11.76
CA THR A 249 9.23 -8.24 12.36
C THR A 249 8.67 -9.49 12.99
N SER A 250 9.36 -9.93 14.06
CA SER A 250 8.74 -10.72 15.12
C SER A 250 7.72 -9.89 15.90
N LEU A 251 6.85 -9.14 15.22
CA LEU A 251 5.49 -8.91 15.70
C LEU A 251 4.74 -10.24 15.55
N THR A 252 5.23 -11.26 16.24
CA THR A 252 4.38 -12.30 16.77
C THR A 252 3.24 -11.55 17.45
N PRO A 253 1.97 -11.82 17.16
CA PRO A 253 0.91 -11.23 17.96
C PRO A 253 1.27 -11.56 19.42
N PHE A 254 1.61 -10.55 20.21
CA PHE A 254 2.03 -10.67 21.62
C PHE A 254 0.91 -11.27 22.50
N PHE A 255 -0.17 -11.72 21.88
CA PHE A 255 -1.39 -12.24 22.45
C PHE A 255 -1.68 -13.64 21.91
N ARG A 256 -0.71 -14.57 22.03
CA ARG A 256 -1.12 -15.98 22.21
C ARG A 256 -1.84 -16.05 23.56
N LYS A 257 -3.13 -16.41 23.53
CA LYS A 257 -3.85 -16.84 24.74
C LYS A 257 -2.98 -17.91 25.41
N ARG A 258 -2.34 -17.58 26.53
CA ARG A 258 -1.92 -18.60 27.50
C ARG A 258 -3.22 -19.17 28.05
N HIS A 259 -3.68 -20.28 27.47
CA HIS A 259 -4.51 -21.20 28.22
C HIS A 259 -3.66 -21.65 29.40
N ARG A 260 -4.00 -21.17 30.60
CA ARG A 260 -3.54 -21.78 31.84
C ARG A 260 -4.28 -23.12 31.94
N ASN A 261 -3.52 -24.21 31.91
CA ASN A 261 -3.92 -25.43 32.60
C ASN A 261 -3.81 -25.18 34.11
#